data_AF-A0A3G6JJC3-F1
#
_entry.id   AF-A0A3G6JJC3-F1
#
_cell.length_a   1.000
_cell.length_b   1.000
_cell.length_c   1.000
_cell.angle_alpha   90.00
_cell.angle_beta   90.00
_cell.angle_gamma   90.00
#
_symmetry.space_group_name_H-M   'P 1'
#
loop_
_entity.id
_entity.type
_entity.pdbx_description
1 polymer ?
#
loop_
_entity_poly.entity_id
_entity_poly.type
_entity_poly.pdbx_seq_one_letter_code
_entity_poly.pdbx_strand_id
1 'polypeptide(L)' 'MKNLIILLAIGPTATVLSYDLADNEFEVIDIGHLDVEYQWYLMQAKKKMPLENRTVNEVSDSQFNKIANYNQFKILGRIE' A
#
# COMPACT_ATOMS: atom_id res chain seq x y z
N MET A 1 3.55 -21.80 3.31
CA MET A 1 3.99 -20.59 2.59
C MET A 1 4.31 -20.85 1.13
N LYS A 2 4.82 -22.03 0.74
CA LYS A 2 4.85 -22.43 -0.68
C LYS A 2 3.42 -22.28 -1.24
N ASN A 3 3.25 -21.43 -2.26
CA ASN A 3 2.01 -20.99 -2.91
C ASN A 3 1.35 -19.69 -2.39
N LEU A 4 2.07 -18.82 -1.67
CA LEU A 4 1.60 -17.45 -1.40
C LEU A 4 2.39 -16.46 -2.25
N ILE A 5 1.67 -15.48 -2.81
CA ILE A 5 2.27 -14.27 -3.39
C ILE A 5 2.36 -13.22 -2.28
N ILE A 6 3.54 -12.63 -2.11
CA ILE A 6 3.79 -11.55 -1.16
C ILE A 6 3.66 -10.22 -1.90
N LEU A 7 2.76 -9.34 -1.44
CA LEU A 7 2.62 -7.99 -1.97
C LEU A 7 3.25 -6.99 -1.00
N LEU A 8 4.19 -6.17 -1.48
CA LEU A 8 4.90 -5.19 -0.67
C LEU A 8 4.51 -3.76 -1.05
N ALA A 9 4.24 -2.93 -0.04
CA ALA A 9 3.93 -1.50 -0.18
C ALA A 9 4.60 -0.72 0.96
N ILE A 10 5.94 -0.81 1.05
CA ILE A 10 6.74 -0.28 2.17
C ILE A 10 7.86 0.68 1.71
N GLY A 11 7.62 1.40 0.63
CA GLY A 11 8.56 2.39 0.08
C GLY A 11 9.86 1.76 -0.44
N PRO A 12 11.01 2.46 -0.37
CA PRO A 12 12.29 1.97 -0.92
C PRO A 12 12.74 0.62 -0.37
N THR A 13 12.34 0.27 0.86
CA THR A 13 12.63 -1.02 1.49
C THR A 13 12.02 -2.19 0.71
N ALA A 14 10.89 -1.98 0.01
CA ALA A 14 10.23 -3.03 -0.75
C ALA A 14 11.14 -3.58 -1.87
N THR A 15 11.94 -2.72 -2.50
CA THR A 15 12.83 -3.13 -3.59
C THR A 15 13.92 -4.09 -3.12
N VAL A 16 14.63 -3.76 -2.04
CA VAL A 16 15.69 -4.63 -1.50
C VAL A 16 15.13 -5.89 -0.85
N LEU A 17 14.00 -5.78 -0.14
CA LEU A 17 13.34 -6.94 0.48
C LEU A 17 12.80 -7.91 -0.57
N SER A 18 12.28 -7.41 -1.70
CA SER A 18 11.81 -8.26 -2.80
C SER A 18 12.95 -9.10 -3.37
N TYR A 19 14.15 -8.53 -3.50
CA TYR A 19 15.33 -9.26 -3.95
C TYR A 19 15.69 -10.40 -2.99
N ASP A 20 15.83 -10.08 -1.69
CA ASP A 20 16.20 -11.07 -0.67
C ASP A 20 15.18 -12.21 -0.57
N LEU A 21 13.88 -11.89 -0.63
CA LEU A 21 12.83 -12.90 -0.60
C LEU A 21 12.77 -13.74 -1.88
N ALA A 22 13.00 -13.15 -3.05
CA ALA A 22 13.05 -13.88 -4.31
C ALA A 22 14.21 -14.88 -4.35
N ASP A 23 15.37 -14.52 -3.80
CA ASP A 23 16.53 -15.44 -3.64
C ASP A 23 16.20 -16.64 -2.72
N ASN A 24 15.21 -16.47 -1.84
CA ASN A 24 14.68 -17.52 -0.96
C ASN A 24 13.44 -18.25 -1.52
N GLU A 25 13.26 -18.27 -2.85
CA GLU A 25 12.18 -18.98 -3.57
C GLU A 25 10.75 -18.47 -3.30
N PHE A 26 10.59 -17.23 -2.82
CA PHE A 26 9.27 -16.61 -2.67
C PHE A 26 8.85 -15.85 -3.93
N GLU A 27 7.54 -15.88 -4.24
CA GLU A 27 6.96 -14.99 -5.25
C GLU A 27 6.55 -13.67 -4.60
N VAL A 28 7.17 -12.58 -5.03
CA VAL A 28 7.02 -11.25 -4.42
C VAL A 28 6.76 -10.20 -5.49
N ILE A 29 5.82 -9.31 -5.22
CA ILE A 29 5.50 -8.18 -6.09
C ILE A 29 5.55 -6.90 -5.24
N ASP A 30 6.48 -6.01 -5.56
CA ASP A 30 6.44 -4.63 -5.07
C ASP A 30 5.32 -3.88 -5.81
N ILE A 31 4.26 -3.53 -5.08
CA ILE A 31 3.06 -2.87 -5.63
C ILE A 31 3.05 -1.36 -5.38
N GLY A 32 4.02 -0.82 -4.61
CA GLY A 32 4.07 0.61 -4.29
C GLY A 32 2.73 1.18 -3.79
N HIS A 33 2.32 2.31 -4.37
CA HIS A 33 1.05 3.01 -4.05
C HIS A 33 -0.15 2.55 -4.91
N LEU A 34 -0.20 1.29 -5.34
CA LEU A 34 -1.28 0.77 -6.18
C LEU A 34 -2.68 1.04 -5.61
N ASP A 35 -2.83 0.96 -4.29
CA ASP A 35 -4.11 1.20 -3.62
C ASP A 35 -4.59 2.64 -3.75
N VAL A 36 -3.68 3.63 -3.66
CA VAL A 36 -3.97 5.05 -3.85
C VAL A 36 -4.39 5.34 -5.29
N GLU A 37 -3.63 4.83 -6.26
CA GLU A 37 -3.95 4.99 -7.69
C GLU A 37 -5.29 4.31 -8.03
N TYR A 38 -5.58 3.16 -7.43
CA TYR A 38 -6.87 2.48 -7.59
C TYR A 38 -8.04 3.31 -7.02
N GLN A 39 -7.87 3.99 -5.89
CA GLN A 39 -8.89 4.89 -5.35
C GLN A 39 -9.15 6.07 -6.30
N TRP A 40 -8.08 6.72 -6.80
CA TRP A 40 -8.23 7.79 -7.79
C TRP A 40 -8.92 7.31 -9.07
N TYR A 41 -8.63 6.09 -9.52
CA TYR A 41 -9.33 5.47 -10.63
C TYR A 41 -10.84 5.31 -10.36
N LEU A 42 -11.23 4.77 -9.20
CA LEU A 42 -12.65 4.61 -8.83
C LEU A 42 -13.39 5.95 -8.74
N MET A 43 -12.71 7.00 -8.29
CA MET A 43 -13.22 8.37 -8.24
C MET A 43 -13.26 9.05 -9.62
N GLN A 44 -12.77 8.39 -10.67
CA GLN A 44 -12.56 8.97 -12.01
C GLN A 44 -11.73 10.26 -11.97
N ALA A 45 -10.82 10.36 -11.00
CA ALA A 45 -10.01 11.54 -10.77
C ALA A 45 -9.16 11.86 -12.01
N LYS A 46 -9.09 13.14 -12.36
CA LYS A 46 -8.23 13.63 -13.46
C LYS A 46 -6.90 14.18 -12.98
N LYS A 47 -6.75 14.35 -11.67
CA LYS A 47 -5.55 14.84 -10.98
C LYS A 47 -5.50 14.17 -9.60
N LYS A 48 -4.30 14.04 -9.05
CA LYS A 48 -4.09 13.57 -7.68
C LYS A 48 -4.84 14.49 -6.71
N MET A 49 -5.61 13.91 -5.81
CA MET A 49 -6.45 14.63 -4.86
C MET A 49 -6.49 13.91 -3.50
N PRO A 50 -6.77 14.62 -2.39
CA PRO A 50 -6.89 14.03 -1.06
C PRO A 50 -7.86 12.84 -1.03
N LEU A 51 -7.56 11.84 -0.20
CA LEU A 51 -8.43 10.68 0.05
C LEU A 51 -9.02 10.79 1.46
N GLU A 52 -10.34 10.64 1.60
CA GLU A 52 -11.07 10.95 2.85
C GLU A 52 -10.58 10.17 4.08
N ASN A 53 -9.96 9.00 3.90
CA ASN A 53 -9.63 8.08 4.99
C ASN A 53 -8.12 7.85 5.21
N ARG A 54 -7.25 8.60 4.54
CA ARG A 54 -5.79 8.42 4.66
C ARG A 54 -5.01 9.61 4.12
N THR A 55 -3.83 9.82 4.67
CA THR A 55 -2.81 10.66 4.05
C THR A 55 -2.26 9.99 2.80
N VAL A 56 -1.99 10.77 1.76
CA VAL A 56 -1.21 10.34 0.60
C VAL A 56 -0.07 11.32 0.38
N ASN A 57 1.13 10.81 0.11
CA ASN A 57 2.35 11.62 0.07
C ASN A 57 2.37 12.62 -1.10
N GLU A 58 1.58 12.36 -2.14
CA GLU A 58 1.59 13.12 -3.39
C GLU A 58 0.67 14.35 -3.40
N VAL A 59 -0.10 14.59 -2.34
CA VAL A 59 -0.99 15.76 -2.23
C VAL A 59 -0.80 16.45 -0.89
N SER A 60 -0.91 17.78 -0.88
CA SER A 60 -0.97 18.54 0.36
C SER A 60 -2.37 18.39 0.97
N ASP A 61 -2.47 17.64 2.07
CA ASP A 61 -3.75 17.43 2.75
C ASP A 61 -4.25 18.71 3.43
N SER A 62 -5.51 19.07 3.14
CA SER A 62 -6.21 20.18 3.79
C SER A 62 -7.46 19.75 4.54
N GLN A 63 -7.88 18.50 4.43
CA GLN A 63 -9.14 18.01 5.02
C GLN A 63 -8.98 16.59 5.58
N PHE A 64 -8.63 16.51 6.87
CA PHE A 64 -8.77 15.28 7.64
C PHE A 64 -10.16 15.23 8.26
N ASN A 65 -11.04 14.35 7.76
CA ASN A 65 -12.27 13.99 8.47
C ASN A 65 -12.30 12.48 8.69
N LYS A 66 -12.26 12.10 9.99
CA LYS A 66 -12.47 10.76 10.58
C LYS A 66 -11.97 9.55 9.77
N ILE A 67 -10.84 9.00 10.20
CA ILE A 67 -10.36 7.67 9.83
C ILE A 67 -11.44 6.62 10.16
N ALA A 68 -12.02 5.98 9.14
CA ALA A 68 -12.85 4.80 9.32
C ALA A 68 -11.97 3.57 9.65
N ASN A 69 -12.07 3.05 10.86
CA ASN A 69 -11.38 1.84 11.29
C ASN A 69 -12.10 0.58 10.79
N TYR A 70 -11.94 0.25 9.50
CA TYR A 70 -12.34 -1.04 8.94
C TYR A 70 -11.16 -1.71 8.24
N ASN A 71 -10.32 -2.39 9.02
CA ASN A 71 -9.38 -3.34 8.45
C ASN A 71 -10.13 -4.66 8.19
N GLN A 72 -10.40 -4.94 6.93
CA GLN A 72 -10.95 -6.22 6.47
C GLN A 72 -9.97 -7.40 6.64
N PHE A 73 -8.71 -7.11 7.00
CA PHE A 73 -7.63 -8.08 7.09
C PHE A 73 -7.20 -8.31 8.54
N LYS A 74 -6.76 -9.54 8.82
CA LYS A 74 -6.12 -9.91 10.07
C LYS A 74 -4.68 -9.42 10.09
N ILE A 75 -4.35 -8.57 11.06
CA ILE A 75 -2.97 -8.18 11.34
C ILE A 75 -2.28 -9.32 12.10
N LEU A 76 -1.16 -9.82 11.57
CA LEU A 76 -0.38 -10.89 12.20
C LEU A 76 0.71 -10.38 13.15
N GLY A 77 1.22 -9.18 12.92
CA GLY A 77 2.26 -8.57 13.73
C GLY A 77 2.49 -7.11 13.34
N ARG A 78 3.20 -6.37 14.19
CA ARG A 78 3.66 -5.00 13.97
C ARG A 78 5.15 -4.96 14.28
N ILE A 79 5.92 -4.38 13.37
CA ILE A 79 7.36 -4.18 13.49
C ILE A 79 7.57 -2.67 13.37
N GLU A 80 8.30 -2.09 14.32
CA GLU A 80 8.67 -0.67 14.39
C GLU A 80 10.18 -0.51 14.36
#